data_AF-A0A268RIX2-F1
#
_entry.id   AF-A0A268RIX2-F1
#
_cell.length_a   1.000
_cell.length_b   1.000
_cell.length_c   1.000
_cell.angle_alpha   90.00
_cell.angle_beta   90.00
_cell.angle_gamma   90.00
#
_symmetry.space_group_name_H-M   'P 1'
#
loop_
_entity.id
_entity.type
_entity.pdbx_description
1 polymer ?
#
loop_
_entity_poly.entity_id
_entity_poly.type
_entity_poly.pdbx_seq_one_letter_code
_entity_poly.pdbx_strand_id
1 'polypeptide(L)'
;MITYLLTLIKYQDQIIRTLLTLLIGKNMFDKSKEQPVNQPYRKLQVDELPVIETFQKLDYKTLMKEYSEEKGKTLKPVRRHANSKTSVPSNIFCPKCGAPADYLYANNGGNGQYQCK
;
A
#
# COMPACT_ATOMS: atom_id res chain seq x y z
N MET A 1 35.47 51.11 -38.79
CA MET A 1 35.34 50.22 -37.62
C MET A 1 33.91 50.19 -37.06
N ILE A 2 33.32 51.33 -36.69
CA ILE A 2 31.95 51.40 -36.15
C ILE A 2 30.89 50.91 -37.16
N THR A 3 31.00 51.28 -38.43
CA THR A 3 30.09 50.84 -39.50
C THR A 3 30.10 49.33 -39.70
N TYR A 4 31.28 48.69 -39.61
CA TYR A 4 31.44 47.24 -39.71
C TYR A 4 30.76 46.50 -38.54
N LEU A 5 30.94 47.02 -37.31
CA LEU A 5 30.28 46.46 -36.14
C LEU A 5 28.75 46.59 -36.24
N LEU A 6 28.24 47.72 -36.75
CA LEU A 6 26.80 47.90 -36.99
C LEU A 6 26.27 46.94 -38.06
N THR A 7 27.02 46.64 -39.12
CA THR A 7 26.60 45.64 -40.12
C THR A 7 26.59 44.24 -39.54
N LEU A 8 27.55 43.89 -38.68
CA LEU A 8 27.62 42.58 -38.02
C LEU A 8 26.44 42.38 -37.06
N ILE A 9 26.11 43.41 -36.26
CA ILE A 9 24.97 43.36 -35.32
C ILE A 9 23.66 43.16 -36.08
N LYS A 10 23.44 43.88 -37.19
CA LYS A 10 22.24 43.71 -38.03
C LYS A 10 22.13 42.29 -38.61
N TYR A 11 23.25 41.73 -39.04
CA TYR A 11 23.30 40.37 -39.56
C TYR A 11 22.99 39.32 -38.46
N GLN A 12 23.55 39.49 -37.27
CA GLN A 12 23.27 38.63 -36.12
C GLN A 12 21.80 38.70 -35.68
N ASP A 13 21.20 39.89 -35.65
CA ASP A 13 19.78 40.07 -35.35
C ASP A 13 18.89 39.31 -36.36
N GLN A 14 19.22 39.37 -37.66
CA GLN A 14 18.48 38.64 -38.69
C GLN A 14 18.57 37.12 -38.50
N ILE A 15 19.75 36.59 -38.14
CA ILE A 15 19.92 35.16 -37.84
C ILE A 15 19.08 34.78 -36.63
N ILE A 16 19.17 35.54 -35.53
CA ILE A 16 18.42 35.25 -34.29
C ILE A 16 16.91 35.23 -34.56
N ARG A 17 16.38 36.21 -35.30
CA ARG A 17 14.96 36.25 -35.68
C ARG A 17 14.54 35.03 -36.49
N THR A 18 15.37 34.60 -37.44
CA THR A 18 15.10 33.43 -38.28
C THR A 18 15.10 32.13 -37.46
N LEU A 19 16.03 31.99 -36.52
CA LEU A 19 16.08 30.82 -35.64
C LEU A 19 14.88 30.79 -34.68
N LEU A 20 14.48 31.94 -34.14
CA LEU A 20 13.30 32.06 -33.28
C LEU A 20 12.01 31.69 -34.02
N THR A 21 11.82 32.14 -35.27
CA THR A 21 10.63 31.79 -36.05
C THR A 21 10.58 30.31 -36.42
N LEU A 22 11.72 29.66 -36.65
CA LEU A 22 11.79 28.21 -36.88
C LEU A 22 11.48 27.40 -35.61
N LEU A 23 11.96 27.84 -34.45
CA LEU A 23 11.76 27.15 -33.18
C LEU A 23 10.31 27.30 -32.66
N ILE A 24 9.73 28.47 -32.86
CA ILE A 24 8.35 28.82 -32.47
C ILE A 24 7.32 28.38 -33.54
N GLY A 25 7.77 28.18 -34.77
CA GLY A 25 6.93 27.84 -35.92
C GLY A 25 6.17 26.51 -35.77
N LYS A 26 5.00 26.45 -36.40
CA LYS A 26 3.99 25.36 -36.55
C LYS A 26 3.76 24.40 -35.37
N ASN A 27 4.79 23.78 -34.81
CA ASN A 27 4.72 22.74 -33.80
C ASN A 27 4.41 23.25 -32.37
N MET A 28 4.65 24.53 -32.05
CA MET A 28 4.34 25.04 -30.70
C MET A 28 2.85 25.34 -30.47
N PHE A 29 2.08 25.56 -31.53
CA PHE A 29 0.64 25.85 -31.45
C PHE A 29 -0.24 24.63 -31.73
N ASP A 30 0.35 23.56 -32.29
CA ASP A 30 -0.30 22.26 -32.32
C ASP A 30 -0.37 21.74 -30.89
N LYS A 31 -1.56 21.82 -30.31
CA LYS A 31 -1.85 21.09 -29.06
C LYS A 31 -1.51 19.64 -29.31
N SER A 32 -0.72 19.04 -28.43
CA SER A 32 -0.58 17.58 -28.41
C SER A 32 -1.98 17.01 -28.47
N LYS A 33 -2.27 16.16 -29.46
CA LYS A 33 -3.47 15.35 -29.40
C LYS A 33 -3.26 14.48 -28.17
N GLU A 34 -3.81 14.88 -27.02
CA GLU A 34 -3.86 14.10 -25.79
C GLU A 34 -4.79 12.91 -26.03
N GLN A 35 -4.42 12.06 -26.98
CA GLN A 35 -4.96 10.73 -27.07
C GLN A 35 -4.24 9.95 -25.97
N PRO A 36 -4.96 9.42 -24.97
CA PRO A 36 -4.32 8.60 -23.96
C PRO A 36 -3.67 7.42 -24.67
N VAL A 37 -2.35 7.26 -24.45
CA VAL A 37 -1.52 6.21 -25.05
C VAL A 37 -2.00 4.80 -24.66
N ASN A 38 -2.85 4.69 -23.62
CA ASN A 38 -3.40 3.40 -23.15
C ASN A 38 -4.76 3.60 -22.46
N GLN A 39 -5.84 3.17 -23.11
CA GLN A 39 -7.23 3.23 -22.60
C GLN A 39 -7.62 2.25 -21.44
N PRO A 40 -6.92 1.13 -21.13
CA PRO A 40 -7.36 0.19 -20.09
C PRO A 40 -7.30 0.76 -18.67
N TYR A 41 -6.48 1.78 -18.42
CA TYR A 41 -6.32 2.39 -17.08
C TYR A 41 -7.27 3.57 -16.81
N ARG A 42 -8.21 3.86 -17.73
CA ARG A 42 -9.13 5.01 -17.64
C ARG A 42 -10.54 4.65 -17.19
N LYS A 43 -10.76 3.45 -16.64
CA LYS A 43 -12.03 3.09 -16.02
C LYS A 43 -11.94 3.39 -14.53
N LEU A 44 -12.42 4.57 -14.12
CA LEU A 44 -12.77 4.77 -12.71
C LEU A 44 -13.94 3.82 -12.42
N GLN A 45 -13.62 2.66 -11.85
CA GLN A 45 -14.60 1.70 -11.37
C GLN A 45 -14.68 1.87 -9.86
N VAL A 46 -15.89 2.11 -9.37
CA VAL A 46 -16.14 2.05 -7.93
C VAL A 46 -16.28 0.56 -7.61
N ASP A 47 -15.38 0.06 -6.78
CA ASP A 47 -15.46 -1.31 -6.29
C ASP A 47 -16.78 -1.50 -5.52
N GLU A 48 -17.35 -2.70 -5.59
CA GLU A 48 -18.48 -3.06 -4.74
C GLU A 48 -18.06 -3.02 -3.27
N LEU A 49 -19.02 -2.69 -2.40
CA LEU A 49 -18.77 -2.71 -0.96
C LEU A 49 -18.34 -4.13 -0.52
N PRO A 50 -17.33 -4.26 0.36
CA PRO A 50 -16.90 -5.56 0.82
C PRO A 50 -18.03 -6.25 1.59
N VAL A 51 -18.20 -7.55 1.35
CA VAL A 51 -19.11 -8.38 2.15
C VAL A 51 -18.47 -8.62 3.52
N ILE A 52 -19.09 -8.10 4.57
CA ILE A 52 -18.64 -8.33 5.96
C ILE A 52 -19.23 -9.66 6.43
N GLU A 53 -18.43 -10.72 6.38
CA GLU A 53 -18.82 -12.02 6.89
C GLU A 53 -18.73 -12.08 8.41
N THR A 54 -19.81 -12.51 9.06
CA THR A 54 -19.81 -12.83 10.49
C THR A 54 -19.30 -14.24 10.72
N PHE A 55 -18.30 -14.40 11.59
CA PHE A 55 -17.81 -15.72 11.96
C PHE A 55 -18.69 -16.37 13.04
N GLN A 56 -18.80 -17.70 12.99
CA GLN A 56 -19.40 -18.48 14.06
C GLN A 56 -18.61 -18.32 15.36
N LYS A 57 -19.33 -18.03 16.45
CA LYS A 57 -18.77 -18.01 17.80
C LYS A 57 -18.59 -19.43 18.33
N LEU A 58 -17.40 -19.71 18.85
CA LEU A 58 -17.03 -20.97 19.49
C LEU A 58 -16.80 -20.72 21.00
N ASP A 59 -16.71 -21.80 21.77
CA ASP A 59 -16.32 -21.76 23.19
C ASP A 59 -14.96 -22.45 23.39
N TYR A 60 -13.98 -21.68 23.85
CA TYR A 60 -12.65 -22.15 24.19
C TYR A 60 -12.66 -23.36 25.15
N LYS A 61 -13.56 -23.40 26.15
CA LYS A 61 -13.59 -24.50 27.11
C LYS A 61 -13.97 -25.82 26.44
N THR A 62 -14.95 -25.76 25.55
CA THR A 62 -15.39 -26.91 24.74
C THR A 62 -14.27 -27.37 23.81
N LEU A 63 -13.60 -26.45 23.12
CA LEU A 63 -12.47 -26.75 22.24
C LEU A 63 -11.30 -27.42 22.98
N MET A 64 -11.00 -26.99 24.22
CA MET A 64 -9.95 -27.62 25.03
C MET A 64 -10.32 -29.05 25.41
N LYS A 65 -11.59 -29.30 25.73
CA LYS A 65 -12.08 -30.64 26.07
C LYS A 65 -12.01 -31.57 24.86
N GLU A 66 -12.54 -31.15 23.72
CA GLU A 66 -12.48 -31.89 22.46
C GLU A 66 -11.03 -32.24 22.07
N TYR A 67 -10.13 -31.25 22.15
CA TYR A 67 -8.71 -31.48 21.89
C TYR A 67 -8.09 -32.53 22.83
N SER A 68 -8.45 -32.47 24.12
CA SER A 68 -7.93 -33.42 25.12
C SER A 68 -8.43 -34.84 24.91
N GLU A 69 -9.69 -35.00 24.49
CA GLU A 69 -10.30 -36.29 24.16
C GLU A 69 -9.69 -36.88 22.89
N GLU A 70 -9.47 -36.04 21.86
CA GLU A 70 -8.92 -36.48 20.57
C GLU A 70 -7.42 -36.81 20.66
N LYS A 71 -6.63 -36.00 21.38
CA LYS A 71 -5.16 -36.14 21.43
C LYS A 71 -4.63 -36.83 22.68
N GLY A 72 -5.49 -37.12 23.66
CA GLY A 72 -5.10 -37.68 24.95
C GLY A 72 -4.20 -36.76 25.80
N LYS A 73 -4.15 -35.46 25.48
CA LYS A 73 -3.30 -34.48 26.17
C LYS A 73 -3.92 -33.09 26.15
N THR A 74 -3.65 -32.31 27.19
CA THR A 74 -4.12 -30.92 27.27
C THR A 74 -3.32 -30.01 26.33
N LEU A 75 -4.01 -29.07 25.68
CA LEU A 75 -3.35 -28.05 24.86
C LEU A 75 -2.63 -27.05 25.79
N LYS A 76 -1.31 -27.01 25.69
CA LYS A 76 -0.49 -26.06 26.45
C LYS A 76 -0.65 -24.63 25.90
N PRO A 77 -0.60 -23.60 26.76
CA PRO A 77 -0.50 -22.20 26.35
C PRO A 77 0.65 -21.93 25.37
N VAL A 78 0.65 -20.73 24.79
CA VAL A 78 1.73 -20.26 23.92
C VAL A 78 3.01 -20.10 24.74
N ARG A 79 4.07 -20.84 24.37
CA ARG A 79 5.40 -20.69 24.98
C ARG A 79 6.08 -19.47 24.39
N ARG A 80 6.30 -18.44 25.21
CA ARG A 80 7.04 -17.23 24.82
C ARG A 80 8.54 -17.41 25.09
N HIS A 81 9.39 -16.92 24.20
CA HIS A 81 10.85 -16.89 24.44
C HIS A 81 11.17 -15.82 25.50
N ALA A 82 12.17 -16.09 26.35
CA ALA A 82 12.57 -15.18 27.44
C ALA A 82 12.97 -13.77 26.92
N ASN A 83 13.53 -13.71 25.70
CA ASN A 83 13.95 -12.46 25.06
C ASN A 83 12.86 -11.86 24.16
N SER A 84 11.61 -12.34 24.23
CA SER A 84 10.51 -11.77 23.45
C SER A 84 10.18 -10.38 23.97
N LYS A 85 10.40 -9.36 23.14
CA LYS A 85 9.99 -7.98 23.43
C LYS A 85 8.48 -7.78 23.37
N THR A 86 7.79 -8.72 22.73
CA THR A 86 6.35 -8.62 22.45
C THR A 86 5.57 -9.54 23.37
N SER A 87 4.55 -8.98 24.03
CA SER A 87 3.57 -9.71 24.84
C SER A 87 2.15 -9.38 24.38
N VAL A 88 1.24 -10.33 24.58
CA VAL A 88 -0.20 -10.07 24.42
C VAL A 88 -0.71 -9.53 25.75
N PRO A 89 -1.36 -8.34 25.78
CA PRO A 89 -2.00 -7.82 26.98
C PRO A 89 -3.04 -8.81 27.54
N SER A 90 -3.14 -8.89 28.86
CA SER A 90 -4.02 -9.84 29.57
C SER A 90 -5.51 -9.63 29.32
N ASN A 91 -5.92 -8.44 28.91
CA ASN A 91 -7.31 -8.09 28.61
C ASN A 91 -7.77 -8.50 27.20
N ILE A 92 -6.91 -9.17 26.42
CA ILE A 92 -7.24 -9.58 25.06
C ILE A 92 -7.78 -11.01 25.04
N PHE A 93 -8.91 -11.18 24.37
CA PHE A 93 -9.57 -12.46 24.15
C PHE A 93 -9.77 -12.70 22.66
N CYS A 94 -9.70 -13.96 22.22
CA CYS A 94 -10.01 -14.31 20.84
C CYS A 94 -11.47 -13.94 20.52
N PRO A 95 -11.75 -13.14 19.47
CA PRO A 95 -13.11 -12.78 19.14
C PRO A 95 -13.93 -13.99 18.66
N LYS A 96 -13.28 -15.03 18.12
CA LYS A 96 -13.94 -16.23 17.60
C LYS A 96 -14.34 -17.22 18.69
N CYS A 97 -13.41 -17.58 19.59
CA CYS A 97 -13.62 -18.63 20.59
C CYS A 97 -13.57 -18.17 22.05
N GLY A 98 -13.22 -16.91 22.33
CA GLY A 98 -13.06 -16.41 23.70
C GLY A 98 -11.80 -16.90 24.43
N ALA A 99 -10.84 -17.50 23.73
CA ALA A 99 -9.58 -17.93 24.34
C ALA A 99 -8.82 -16.74 24.97
N PRO A 100 -8.24 -16.91 26.18
CA PRO A 100 -7.51 -15.85 26.86
C PRO A 100 -6.15 -15.57 26.20
N ALA A 101 -5.54 -14.44 26.57
CA ALA A 101 -4.25 -13.96 26.04
C ALA A 101 -3.10 -14.99 26.07
N ASP A 102 -3.15 -15.97 26.98
CA ASP A 102 -2.15 -17.04 27.09
C ASP A 102 -2.15 -18.00 25.88
N TYR A 103 -3.26 -18.06 25.14
CA TYR A 103 -3.42 -18.88 23.93
C TYR A 103 -3.29 -18.06 22.65
N LEU A 104 -2.87 -16.80 22.76
CA LEU A 104 -2.69 -15.90 21.62
C LEU A 104 -1.21 -15.69 21.31
N TYR A 105 -0.85 -15.81 20.05
CA TYR A 105 0.42 -15.36 19.49
C TYR A 105 0.32 -13.87 19.15
N ALA A 106 1.35 -13.09 19.49
CA ALA A 106 1.50 -11.74 18.96
C ALA A 106 2.23 -11.80 17.62
N ASN A 107 1.51 -11.59 16.53
CA ASN A 107 2.09 -11.49 15.20
C ASN A 107 2.61 -10.07 14.94
N ASN A 108 3.47 -9.92 13.94
CA ASN A 108 4.04 -8.63 13.50
C ASN A 108 4.75 -7.83 14.61
N GLY A 109 5.48 -8.49 15.50
CA GLY A 109 6.33 -7.82 16.48
C GLY A 109 5.60 -6.96 17.51
N GLY A 110 4.29 -7.15 17.71
CA GLY A 110 3.50 -6.42 18.71
C GLY A 110 2.61 -5.31 18.17
N ASN A 111 2.51 -5.18 16.85
CA ASN A 111 1.68 -4.16 16.19
C ASN A 111 0.18 -4.52 16.15
N GLY A 112 -0.36 -5.05 17.26
CA GLY A 112 -1.80 -5.27 17.45
C GLY A 112 -2.43 -6.44 16.67
N GLN A 113 -1.64 -7.27 15.99
CA GLN A 113 -2.16 -8.47 15.32
C GLN A 113 -1.94 -9.71 16.19
N TYR A 114 -3.02 -10.47 16.42
CA TYR A 114 -2.98 -11.65 17.27
C TYR A 114 -3.54 -12.87 16.54
N GLN A 115 -2.88 -14.01 16.71
CA GLN A 115 -3.33 -15.29 16.18
C GLN A 115 -3.73 -16.22 17.32
N CYS A 116 -4.95 -16.75 17.26
CA CYS A 116 -5.40 -17.78 18.19
C CYS A 116 -4.73 -19.11 17.84
N LYS A 117 -4.16 -19.76 18.86
CA LYS A 117 -3.63 -21.12 18.76
C LYS A 117 -4.74 -22.16 18.65
#